data_AF-F3CFF9-F1
#
_entry.id   AF-F3CFF9-F1
#
_cell.length_a   1.000
_cell.length_b   1.000
_cell.length_c   1.000
_cell.angle_alpha   90.00
_cell.angle_beta   90.00
_cell.angle_gamma   90.00
#
_symmetry.space_group_name_H-M   'P 1'
#
loop_
_entity.id
_entity.type
_entity.pdbx_description
1 polymer ?
#
loop_
_entity_poly.entity_id
_entity_poly.type
_entity_poly.pdbx_seq_one_letter_code
_entity_poly.pdbx_strand_id
1 'polypeptide(L)'
;YDTLYQLIEATGREVRNGASHGPALPGLQPLPTIDPCQVSNYKQRYSYDAAGNLLQMRHVGSHAFTRNMHVALDSNRSLPDDNGDVDFATSFDANGNLLQLVRGQAMGWD
;
A
#
# COMPACT_ATOMS: atom_id res chain seq x y z
N TYR A 1 -12.01 12.19 6.73
CA TYR A 1 -10.84 12.49 7.56
C TYR A 1 -11.19 12.27 9.03
N ASP A 2 -10.23 11.98 9.89
CA ASP A 2 -10.41 12.02 11.34
C ASP A 2 -10.19 13.44 11.91
N THR A 3 -10.18 13.59 13.24
CA THR A 3 -9.97 14.89 13.92
C THR A 3 -8.55 15.43 13.81
N LEU A 4 -7.59 14.62 13.36
CA LEU A 4 -6.20 15.01 13.11
C LEU A 4 -5.96 15.30 11.61
N TYR A 5 -7.03 15.35 10.81
CA TYR A 5 -6.97 15.51 9.36
C TYR A 5 -6.25 14.37 8.62
N GLN A 6 -6.24 13.16 9.19
CA GLN A 6 -5.75 11.97 8.50
C GLN A 6 -6.84 11.39 7.59
N LEU A 7 -6.45 10.90 6.42
CA LEU A 7 -7.38 10.30 5.44
C LEU A 7 -7.82 8.92 5.93
N ILE A 8 -9.08 8.79 6.38
CA ILE A 8 -9.61 7.50 6.88
C ILE A 8 -10.43 6.71 5.85
N GLU A 9 -10.98 7.39 4.84
CA GLU A 9 -11.74 6.75 3.76
C GLU A 9 -11.58 7.57 2.47
N ALA A 10 -11.40 6.87 1.36
CA ALA A 10 -11.41 7.43 0.02
C ALA A 10 -12.31 6.59 -0.89
N THR A 11 -12.90 7.22 -1.90
CA THR A 11 -13.62 6.52 -2.97
C THR A 11 -13.11 7.01 -4.31
N GLY A 12 -13.16 6.15 -5.31
CA GLY A 12 -12.65 6.48 -6.64
C GLY A 12 -13.12 5.47 -7.67
N ARG A 13 -12.45 5.50 -8.83
CA ARG A 13 -12.71 4.61 -9.96
C ARG A 13 -11.45 3.83 -10.30
N GLU A 14 -11.61 2.58 -10.71
CA GLU A 14 -10.54 1.70 -11.16
C GLU A 14 -10.97 0.90 -12.39
N VAL A 15 -9.99 0.35 -13.11
CA VAL A 15 -10.27 -0.61 -14.18
C VAL A 15 -10.68 -1.95 -13.58
N ARG A 16 -11.74 -2.55 -14.12
CA ARG A 16 -12.27 -3.83 -13.63
C ARG A 16 -11.31 -5.00 -13.88
N ASN A 17 -10.51 -4.92 -14.94
CA ASN A 17 -9.64 -5.99 -15.40
C ASN A 17 -8.18 -5.53 -15.39
N GLY A 18 -7.25 -6.42 -15.04
CA GLY A 18 -5.81 -6.13 -15.13
C GLY A 18 -5.32 -5.05 -14.17
N ALA A 19 -6.05 -4.79 -13.09
CA ALA A 19 -5.54 -3.96 -12.00
C ALA A 19 -4.28 -4.62 -11.41
N SER A 20 -3.20 -3.86 -11.34
CA SER A 20 -1.99 -4.23 -10.61
C SER A 20 -1.96 -3.47 -9.30
N HIS A 21 -1.86 -4.19 -8.19
CA HIS A 21 -1.68 -3.62 -6.85
C HIS A 21 -0.24 -3.79 -6.33
N GLY A 22 0.64 -4.35 -7.17
CA GLY A 22 2.08 -4.42 -6.94
C GLY A 22 2.83 -3.22 -7.51
N PRO A 23 4.16 -3.21 -7.46
CA PRO A 23 4.98 -2.08 -7.91
C PRO A 23 4.95 -1.90 -9.45
N ALA A 24 4.52 -2.91 -10.20
CA ALA A 24 4.42 -2.85 -11.64
C ALA A 24 3.17 -2.10 -12.10
N LEU A 25 3.31 -1.31 -13.17
CA LEU A 25 2.17 -0.68 -13.82
C LEU A 25 1.21 -1.74 -14.38
N PRO A 26 -0.11 -1.51 -14.32
CA PRO A 26 -1.04 -2.31 -15.09
C PRO A 26 -0.74 -2.16 -16.59
N GLY A 27 -1.00 -3.20 -17.37
CA GLY A 27 -0.86 -3.13 -18.82
C GLY A 27 -1.76 -2.03 -19.40
N LEU A 28 -1.32 -1.37 -20.48
CA LEU A 28 -2.13 -0.38 -21.17
C LEU A 28 -3.39 -1.05 -21.73
N GLN A 29 -4.55 -0.55 -21.33
CA GLN A 29 -5.84 -1.03 -21.80
C GLN A 29 -6.56 0.09 -22.55
N PRO A 30 -7.07 -0.17 -23.76
CA PRO A 30 -7.98 0.75 -24.40
C PRO A 30 -9.27 0.77 -23.58
N LEU A 31 -9.56 1.87 -22.90
CA LEU A 31 -10.87 2.11 -22.29
C LEU A 31 -11.83 2.44 -23.43
N PRO A 32 -12.69 1.53 -23.90
CA PRO A 32 -13.60 1.86 -24.99
C PRO A 32 -14.59 2.87 -24.43
N THR A 33 -14.78 3.99 -25.12
CA THR A 33 -15.87 4.95 -24.83
C THR A 33 -17.27 4.33 -24.97
N ILE A 34 -17.35 3.08 -25.44
CA ILE A 34 -18.57 2.33 -25.78
C ILE A 34 -18.99 1.33 -24.70
N ASP A 35 -18.06 0.82 -23.86
CA ASP A 35 -18.40 -0.17 -22.83
C ASP A 35 -18.26 0.40 -21.40
N PRO A 36 -19.37 0.85 -20.79
CA PRO A 36 -19.36 1.38 -19.42
C PRO A 36 -18.97 0.32 -18.36
N CYS A 37 -18.82 -0.96 -18.71
CA CYS A 37 -18.47 -2.03 -17.77
C CYS A 37 -16.98 -2.13 -17.42
N GLN A 38 -16.09 -1.38 -18.10
CA GLN A 38 -14.64 -1.48 -17.90
C GLN A 38 -14.11 -0.74 -16.66
N VAL A 39 -14.92 0.15 -16.06
CA VAL A 39 -14.55 0.92 -14.87
C VAL A 39 -15.52 0.59 -13.73
N SER A 40 -14.98 0.38 -12.54
CA SER A 40 -15.76 0.17 -11.31
C SER A 40 -15.40 1.20 -10.26
N ASN A 41 -16.33 1.47 -9.35
CA ASN A 41 -16.03 2.25 -8.16
C ASN A 41 -15.27 1.38 -7.15
N TYR A 42 -14.36 2.00 -6.41
CA TYR A 42 -13.74 1.41 -5.24
C TYR A 42 -13.93 2.28 -4.00
N LYS A 43 -13.73 1.67 -2.84
CA LYS A 43 -13.62 2.31 -1.54
C LYS A 43 -12.36 1.82 -0.84
N GLN A 44 -11.54 2.75 -0.36
CA GLN A 44 -10.38 2.47 0.47
C GLN A 44 -10.60 2.99 1.88
N ARG A 45 -10.19 2.22 2.88
CA ARG A 45 -10.16 2.63 4.29
C ARG A 45 -8.76 2.50 4.84
N TYR A 46 -8.39 3.42 5.70
CA TYR A 46 -7.05 3.53 6.26
C TYR A 46 -7.15 3.55 7.79
N SER A 47 -6.26 2.84 8.46
CA SER A 47 -6.08 2.90 9.91
C SER A 47 -4.65 3.27 10.25
N TYR A 48 -4.51 4.02 11.35
CA TYR A 48 -3.23 4.56 11.81
C TYR A 48 -3.01 4.19 13.27
N ASP A 49 -1.76 4.10 13.70
CA ASP A 49 -1.42 4.10 15.12
C ASP A 49 -1.50 5.52 15.72
N ALA A 50 -1.22 5.62 17.02
CA ALA A 50 -1.24 6.90 17.73
C ALA A 50 -0.13 7.89 17.29
N ALA A 51 0.93 7.40 16.64
CA ALA A 51 2.03 8.21 16.11
C ALA A 51 1.79 8.64 14.65
N GLY A 52 0.71 8.18 14.02
CA GLY A 52 0.34 8.50 12.64
C GLY A 52 0.91 7.54 11.59
N ASN A 53 1.50 6.41 11.99
CA ASN A 53 1.95 5.39 11.04
C ASN A 53 0.74 4.63 10.48
N LEU A 54 0.69 4.44 9.16
CA LEU A 54 -0.34 3.62 8.52
C LEU A 54 -0.19 2.16 8.95
N LEU A 55 -1.21 1.58 9.56
CA LEU A 55 -1.26 0.17 9.96
C LEU A 55 -1.92 -0.71 8.91
N GLN A 56 -3.00 -0.22 8.29
CA GLN A 56 -3.73 -0.97 7.31
C GLN A 56 -4.34 -0.05 6.26
N MET A 57 -4.30 -0.50 5.00
CA MET A 57 -5.15 0.00 3.93
C MET A 57 -5.99 -1.15 3.40
N ARG A 58 -7.31 -1.04 3.50
CA ARG A 58 -8.27 -2.01 2.96
C ARG A 58 -8.92 -1.43 1.72
N HIS A 59 -8.73 -2.10 0.59
CA HIS A 59 -9.33 -1.76 -0.69
C HIS A 59 -10.50 -2.70 -1.00
N VAL A 60 -11.67 -2.12 -1.27
CA VAL A 60 -12.87 -2.84 -1.71
C VAL A 60 -13.28 -2.27 -3.07
N GLY A 61 -13.08 -3.07 -4.11
CA GLY A 61 -13.36 -2.75 -5.51
C GLY A 61 -13.62 -4.03 -6.31
N SER A 62 -13.39 -3.99 -7.62
CA SER A 62 -13.38 -5.19 -8.48
C SER A 62 -12.27 -6.16 -8.07
N HIS A 63 -11.14 -5.65 -7.57
CA HIS A 63 -10.04 -6.45 -7.04
C HIS A 63 -9.78 -6.08 -5.57
N ALA A 64 -10.47 -6.75 -4.65
CA ALA A 64 -10.31 -6.48 -3.22
C ALA A 64 -8.96 -6.99 -2.70
N PHE A 65 -8.28 -6.17 -1.91
CA PHE A 65 -7.07 -6.56 -1.19
C PHE A 65 -6.91 -5.74 0.08
N THR A 66 -6.05 -6.21 0.98
CA THR A 66 -5.67 -5.51 2.19
C THR A 66 -4.15 -5.45 2.24
N ARG A 67 -3.60 -4.26 2.48
CA ARG A 67 -2.19 -4.05 2.80
C ARG A 67 -2.09 -3.82 4.29
N ASN A 68 -1.44 -4.74 5.01
CA ASN A 68 -1.05 -4.51 6.39
C ASN A 68 0.40 -4.02 6.44
N MET A 69 0.68 -3.22 7.46
CA MET A 69 2.01 -2.73 7.78
C MET A 69 2.33 -3.11 9.21
N HIS A 70 3.54 -3.60 9.44
CA HIS A 70 4.11 -3.71 10.78
C HIS A 70 4.90 -2.45 11.07
N VAL A 71 4.82 -1.95 12.30
CA VAL A 71 5.58 -0.80 12.79
C VAL A 71 6.44 -1.27 13.96
N ALA A 72 7.71 -0.87 13.97
CA ALA A 72 8.62 -1.19 15.06
C ALA A 72 8.12 -0.61 16.40
N LEU A 73 8.39 -1.29 17.51
CA LEU A 73 7.89 -0.88 18.83
C LEU A 73 8.57 0.40 19.37
N ASP A 74 9.76 0.70 18.89
CA ASP A 74 10.66 1.75 19.40
C ASP A 74 10.98 2.83 18.36
N SER A 75 10.37 2.78 17.18
CA SER A 75 10.58 3.77 16.11
C SER A 75 9.41 3.81 15.11
N ASN A 76 9.41 4.77 14.19
CA ASN A 76 8.42 4.85 13.10
C ASN A 76 8.83 4.02 11.86
N ARG A 77 9.75 3.06 12.01
CA ARG A 77 10.13 2.17 10.91
C ARG A 77 8.96 1.23 10.62
N SER A 78 8.50 1.19 9.37
CA SER A 78 7.36 0.37 8.95
C SER A 78 7.69 -0.51 7.75
N LEU A 79 7.22 -1.75 7.76
CA LEU A 79 7.40 -2.72 6.68
C LEU A 79 6.05 -3.34 6.28
N PRO A 80 5.84 -3.66 4.99
CA PRO A 80 4.64 -4.39 4.58
C PRO A 80 4.64 -5.81 5.17
N ASP A 81 3.44 -6.31 5.42
CA ASP A 81 3.20 -7.68 5.90
C ASP A 81 3.26 -8.67 4.72
N ASP A 82 4.44 -9.25 4.49
CA ASP A 82 4.74 -10.10 3.33
C ASP A 82 4.57 -11.60 3.62
N ASN A 83 3.61 -11.97 4.49
CA ASN A 83 3.34 -13.33 4.98
C ASN A 83 4.53 -13.98 5.74
N GLY A 84 5.35 -13.18 6.42
CA GLY A 84 6.44 -13.64 7.29
C GLY A 84 6.73 -12.64 8.39
N ASP A 85 7.52 -13.04 9.39
CA ASP A 85 7.98 -12.11 10.42
C ASP A 85 8.81 -10.99 9.78
N VAL A 86 8.49 -9.75 10.14
CA VAL A 86 9.27 -8.59 9.73
C VAL A 86 10.51 -8.47 10.62
N ASP A 87 11.69 -8.42 10.00
CA ASP A 87 12.94 -8.17 10.71
C ASP A 87 13.37 -6.71 10.54
N PHE A 88 12.99 -5.86 11.50
CA PHE A 88 13.40 -4.46 11.52
C PHE A 88 14.90 -4.26 11.73
N ALA A 89 15.61 -5.24 12.31
CA ALA A 89 17.04 -5.11 12.61
C ALA A 89 17.91 -5.14 11.35
N THR A 90 17.46 -5.85 10.31
CA THR A 90 18.20 -5.99 9.04
C THR A 90 17.52 -5.32 7.85
N SER A 91 16.29 -4.84 8.01
CA SER A 91 15.57 -4.16 6.93
C SER A 91 15.97 -2.70 6.74
N PHE A 92 16.67 -2.10 7.70
CA PHE A 92 17.08 -0.71 7.66
C PHE A 92 18.54 -0.56 8.08
N ASP A 93 19.25 0.40 7.51
CA ASP A 93 20.58 0.76 7.99
C ASP A 93 20.54 1.56 9.31
N ALA A 94 21.71 1.94 9.82
CA ALA A 94 21.84 2.73 11.04
C ALA A 94 21.22 4.14 10.91
N ASN A 95 21.14 4.69 9.70
CA ASN A 95 20.53 5.99 9.42
C ASN A 95 19.00 5.90 9.26
N GLY A 96 18.44 4.68 9.18
CA GLY A 96 17.01 4.45 8.98
C GLY A 96 16.59 4.37 7.53
N ASN A 97 17.53 4.18 6.61
CA ASN A 97 17.22 3.95 5.21
C ASN A 97 16.85 2.48 4.98
N LEU A 98 15.79 2.23 4.20
CA LEU A 98 15.32 0.88 3.89
C LEU A 98 16.35 0.15 3.01
N LEU A 99 16.69 -1.11 3.33
CA LEU A 99 17.72 -1.87 2.62
C LEU A 99 17.16 -2.78 1.51
N GLN A 100 15.87 -3.11 1.56
CA GLN A 100 15.17 -3.85 0.51
C GLN A 100 13.81 -3.21 0.21
N LEU A 101 13.56 -2.86 -1.05
CA LEU A 101 12.29 -2.26 -1.47
C LEU A 101 11.14 -3.28 -1.39
N VAL A 102 11.41 -4.46 -1.91
CA VAL A 102 10.63 -5.68 -1.83
C VAL A 102 11.63 -6.83 -1.71
N ARG A 103 11.17 -8.01 -1.27
CA ARG A 103 12.03 -9.19 -1.15
C ARG A 103 12.85 -9.43 -2.43
N GLY A 104 14.16 -9.40 -2.30
CA GLY A 104 15.11 -9.64 -3.41
C GLY A 104 15.51 -8.40 -4.20
N GLN A 105 15.01 -7.21 -3.87
CA GLN A 105 15.41 -5.94 -4.49
C GLN A 105 16.14 -5.05 -3.47
N ALA A 106 17.47 -5.16 -3.44
CA ALA A 106 18.32 -4.37 -2.55
C ALA A 106 18.37 -2.88 -2.94
N MET A 107 18.51 -2.02 -1.94
CA MET A 107 18.70 -0.58 -2.11
C MET A 107 20.05 -0.15 -1.52
N GLY A 108 20.72 0.76 -2.22
CA GLY A 108 21.97 1.38 -1.79
C GLY A 108 21.76 2.87 -1.55
N TRP A 109 22.45 3.40 -0.55
CA TRP A 109 22.36 4.78 -0.08
C TRP A 109 23.78 5.38 -0.02
N ASP A 110 23.89 6.69 -0.22
CA ASP A 110 25.15 7.44 -0.31
C ASP A 110 25.67 7.98 1.03
#